data_AF-A0A847H970-F1
#
_entry.id   AF-A0A847H970-F1
#
_cell.length_a   1.000
_cell.length_b   1.000
_cell.length_c   1.000
_cell.angle_alpha   90.00
_cell.angle_beta   90.00
_cell.angle_gamma   90.00
#
_symmetry.space_group_name_H-M   'P 1'
#
loop_
_entity.id
_entity.type
_entity.pdbx_description
1 polymer ?
#
loop_
_entity_poly.entity_id
_entity_poly.type
_entity_poly.pdbx_seq_one_letter_code
_entity_poly.pdbx_strand_id
1 'polypeptide(L)'
;MNGSDPDKKPPQRGGRRFGNFLEHPENDLADDADFANRRPPTPRTAEELASSTDPVLQADRNRQSTRQALTWLFGTIILTVVVAYVLAWVARLMGGPACDAGEAVWLCSRSAQIWWPIATSLIPAAGIIGCAIIMVRKLNSFTRWRPWMGVFWVLIPFAMMWMLQTWQILVLALSD
;
A
#
# COMPACT_ATOMS: atom_id res chain seq x y z
N MET A 1 -41.47 58.21 16.37
CA MET A 1 -41.60 56.76 16.53
C MET A 1 -40.78 56.11 15.41
N ASN A 2 -39.51 55.78 15.68
CA ASN A 2 -38.59 55.21 14.71
C ASN A 2 -38.56 53.69 14.89
N GLY A 3 -39.18 52.95 13.97
CA GLY A 3 -39.02 51.51 13.86
C GLY A 3 -37.82 51.17 12.99
N SER A 4 -36.74 50.71 13.61
CA SER A 4 -35.60 50.11 12.92
C SER A 4 -35.94 48.67 12.53
N ASP A 5 -36.14 48.45 11.23
CA ASP A 5 -36.36 47.15 10.60
C ASP A 5 -35.02 46.37 10.53
N PRO A 6 -34.87 45.22 11.22
CA PRO A 6 -33.59 44.53 11.35
C PRO A 6 -33.19 43.69 10.12
N ASP A 7 -34.03 43.61 9.08
CA ASP A 7 -33.85 42.60 8.01
C ASP A 7 -33.30 43.11 6.66
N LYS A 8 -32.71 44.31 6.62
CA LYS A 8 -32.02 44.77 5.40
C LYS A 8 -30.57 44.30 5.35
N LYS A 9 -30.36 43.11 4.78
CA LYS A 9 -29.04 42.72 4.27
C LYS A 9 -28.63 43.65 3.11
N PRO A 10 -27.39 44.16 3.10
CA PRO A 10 -26.93 45.06 2.04
C PRO A 10 -26.88 44.33 0.68
N PRO A 11 -27.07 45.06 -0.43
CA PRO A 11 -27.09 44.46 -1.76
C PRO A 11 -25.75 43.76 -2.04
N GLN A 12 -25.81 42.47 -2.34
CA GLN A 12 -24.65 41.70 -2.80
C GLN A 12 -24.12 42.35 -4.08
N ARG A 13 -22.99 43.06 -3.94
CA ARG A 13 -22.21 43.60 -5.06
C ARG A 13 -21.84 42.42 -5.95
N GLY A 14 -22.30 42.45 -7.20
CA GLY A 14 -22.14 41.39 -8.20
C GLY A 14 -20.68 41.12 -8.58
N GLY A 15 -19.93 40.48 -7.70
CA GLY A 15 -18.76 39.69 -8.06
C GLY A 15 -19.26 38.37 -8.65
N ARG A 16 -18.73 37.99 -9.81
CA ARG A 16 -19.01 36.69 -10.46
C ARG A 16 -18.94 35.58 -9.41
N ARG A 17 -20.09 34.96 -9.10
CA ARG A 17 -20.22 33.81 -8.20
C ARG A 17 -19.50 32.61 -8.82
N PHE A 18 -18.21 32.48 -8.55
CA PHE A 18 -17.48 31.21 -8.71
C PHE A 18 -17.79 30.23 -7.56
N GLY A 19 -18.57 30.63 -6.54
CA GLY A 19 -18.94 29.78 -5.40
C GLY A 19 -20.09 28.79 -5.67
N ASN A 20 -21.08 29.17 -6.47
CA ASN A 20 -22.32 28.39 -6.58
C ASN A 20 -22.24 27.16 -7.51
N PHE A 21 -21.19 27.03 -8.33
CA PHE A 21 -21.00 25.84 -9.14
C PHE A 21 -20.52 24.63 -8.31
N LEU A 22 -19.83 24.88 -7.20
CA LEU A 22 -19.34 23.84 -6.28
C LEU A 22 -20.39 23.41 -5.23
N GLU A 23 -21.47 24.19 -5.06
CA GLU A 23 -22.56 23.92 -4.09
C GLU A 23 -23.66 23.01 -4.63
N HIS A 24 -23.60 22.65 -5.92
CA HIS A 24 -24.54 21.72 -6.51
C HIS A 24 -24.21 20.27 -6.05
N PRO A 25 -25.18 19.48 -5.56
CA PRO A 25 -24.92 18.14 -5.01
C PRO A 25 -24.25 17.18 -6.00
N GLU A 26 -24.38 17.44 -7.31
CA GLU A 26 -23.70 16.72 -8.38
C GLU A 26 -22.22 17.11 -8.58
N ASN A 27 -21.77 18.23 -8.02
CA ASN A 27 -20.40 18.75 -8.14
C ASN A 27 -19.64 18.74 -6.80
N ASP A 28 -20.15 18.01 -5.81
CA ASP A 28 -19.44 17.65 -4.56
C ASP A 28 -18.36 16.57 -4.82
N LEU A 29 -17.54 16.83 -5.84
CA LEU A 29 -16.39 16.00 -6.22
C LEU A 29 -15.10 16.53 -5.60
N ALA A 30 -15.16 17.63 -4.85
CA ALA A 30 -14.00 18.29 -4.27
C ALA A 30 -13.29 17.42 -3.22
N ASP A 31 -14.05 16.67 -2.42
CA ASP A 31 -13.51 15.84 -1.33
C ASP A 31 -12.86 14.52 -1.81
N ASP A 32 -13.24 14.00 -2.99
CA ASP A 32 -12.69 12.74 -3.55
C ASP A 32 -11.95 12.95 -4.91
N ALA A 33 -11.74 14.21 -5.32
CA ALA A 33 -10.99 14.55 -6.54
C ALA A 33 -9.51 14.14 -6.39
N ASP A 34 -9.15 13.01 -6.99
CA ASP A 34 -7.77 12.51 -7.01
C ASP A 34 -6.95 13.23 -8.09
N PHE A 35 -6.53 14.47 -7.82
CA PHE A 35 -5.77 15.31 -8.76
C PHE A 35 -4.42 14.73 -9.18
N ALA A 36 -3.91 13.75 -8.44
CA ALA A 36 -2.60 13.14 -8.65
C ALA A 36 -2.68 11.78 -9.38
N ASN A 37 -3.88 11.33 -9.72
CA ASN A 37 -4.05 10.14 -10.54
C ASN A 37 -3.75 10.43 -12.01
N ARG A 38 -3.27 9.42 -12.74
CA ARG A 38 -3.08 9.53 -14.19
C ARG A 38 -4.46 9.70 -14.83
N ARG A 39 -4.62 10.75 -15.63
CA ARG A 39 -5.89 11.00 -16.33
C ARG A 39 -6.03 10.08 -17.54
N PRO A 40 -7.21 9.48 -17.77
CA PRO A 40 -7.50 8.81 -19.03
C PRO A 40 -7.46 9.84 -20.17
N PRO A 41 -7.21 9.38 -21.41
CA PRO A 41 -7.31 10.25 -22.59
C PRO A 41 -8.72 10.85 -22.69
N THR A 42 -8.80 12.11 -23.13
CA THR A 42 -10.09 12.77 -23.35
C THR A 42 -10.81 12.14 -24.53
N PRO A 43 -12.09 11.74 -24.39
CA PRO A 43 -12.83 11.12 -25.47
C PRO A 43 -13.00 12.10 -26.64
N ARG A 44 -12.87 11.59 -27.87
CA ARG A 44 -12.95 12.38 -29.11
C ARG A 44 -14.29 12.26 -29.82
N THR A 45 -15.06 11.21 -29.54
CA THR A 45 -16.39 10.98 -30.13
C THR A 45 -17.46 10.80 -29.06
N ALA A 46 -18.73 10.95 -29.44
CA ALA A 46 -19.87 10.77 -28.54
C ALA A 46 -19.98 9.32 -28.05
N GLU A 47 -19.65 8.35 -28.92
CA GLU A 47 -19.64 6.92 -28.59
C GLU A 47 -18.52 6.59 -27.59
N GLU A 48 -17.33 7.19 -27.76
CA GLU A 48 -16.22 7.01 -26.83
C GLU A 48 -16.57 7.57 -25.45
N LEU A 49 -17.23 8.73 -25.40
CA LEU A 49 -17.74 9.32 -24.16
C LEU A 49 -18.81 8.43 -23.51
N ALA A 50 -19.75 7.89 -24.28
CA ALA A 50 -20.78 6.98 -23.77
C ALA A 50 -20.20 5.65 -23.27
N SER A 51 -19.08 5.19 -23.83
CA SER A 51 -18.36 3.98 -23.41
C SER A 51 -17.42 4.21 -22.23
N SER A 52 -17.22 5.46 -21.81
CA SER A 52 -16.31 5.79 -20.71
C SER A 52 -16.80 5.21 -19.38
N THR A 53 -15.87 4.91 -18.48
CA THR A 53 -16.22 4.36 -17.16
C THR A 53 -16.98 5.40 -16.35
N ASP A 54 -18.14 5.01 -15.82
CA ASP A 54 -18.94 5.80 -14.90
C ASP A 54 -18.08 6.30 -13.71
N PRO A 55 -18.11 7.61 -13.39
CA PRO A 55 -17.37 8.17 -12.26
C PRO A 55 -17.64 7.47 -10.92
N VAL A 56 -18.85 6.97 -10.66
CA VAL A 56 -19.18 6.25 -9.42
C VAL A 56 -18.44 4.92 -9.34
N LEU A 57 -18.45 4.14 -10.43
CA LEU A 57 -17.71 2.87 -10.52
C LEU A 57 -16.20 3.10 -10.39
N GLN A 58 -15.69 4.23 -10.90
CA GLN A 58 -14.29 4.59 -10.74
C GLN A 58 -13.93 4.94 -9.29
N ALA A 59 -14.80 5.66 -8.58
CA ALA A 59 -14.61 5.98 -7.16
C ALA A 59 -14.58 4.71 -6.28
N ASP A 60 -15.48 3.76 -6.54
CA ASP A 60 -15.50 2.49 -5.83
C ASP A 60 -14.23 1.67 -6.07
N ARG A 61 -13.74 1.60 -7.32
CA ARG A 61 -12.45 0.97 -7.65
C ARG A 61 -11.28 1.64 -6.92
N ASN A 62 -11.30 2.96 -6.76
CA ASN A 62 -10.26 3.70 -6.03
C ASN A 62 -10.27 3.39 -4.53
N ARG A 63 -11.46 3.30 -3.92
CA ARG A 63 -11.62 2.89 -2.51
C ARG A 63 -11.12 1.47 -2.30
N GLN A 64 -11.46 0.54 -3.19
CA GLN A 64 -10.96 -0.84 -3.16
C GLN A 64 -9.44 -0.90 -3.33
N SER A 65 -8.86 -0.10 -4.23
CA SER A 65 -7.40 -0.05 -4.43
C SER A 65 -6.66 0.34 -3.15
N THR A 66 -7.20 1.30 -2.39
CA THR A 66 -6.63 1.73 -1.11
C THR A 66 -6.67 0.61 -0.07
N ARG A 67 -7.81 -0.08 0.05
CA ARG A 67 -7.94 -1.23 0.96
C ARG A 67 -6.98 -2.36 0.57
N GLN A 68 -6.89 -2.67 -0.73
CA GLN A 68 -5.96 -3.68 -1.25
C GLN A 68 -4.50 -3.34 -0.91
N ALA A 69 -4.09 -2.07 -1.03
CA ALA A 69 -2.74 -1.63 -0.68
C ALA A 69 -2.45 -1.88 0.81
N LEU A 70 -3.37 -1.52 1.71
CA LEU A 70 -3.21 -1.76 3.15
C LEU A 70 -3.20 -3.26 3.48
N THR A 71 -4.09 -4.05 2.89
CA THR A 71 -4.09 -5.51 3.04
C THR A 71 -2.78 -6.12 2.55
N TRP A 72 -2.20 -5.61 1.44
CA TRP A 72 -0.91 -6.07 0.94
C TRP A 72 0.23 -5.75 1.90
N LEU A 73 0.26 -4.53 2.47
CA LEU A 73 1.25 -4.12 3.45
C LEU A 73 1.26 -5.04 4.66
N PHE A 74 0.13 -5.11 5.37
CA PHE A 74 0.03 -5.91 6.59
C PHE A 74 0.15 -7.40 6.28
N GLY A 75 -0.43 -7.85 5.16
CA GLY A 75 -0.32 -9.23 4.69
C GLY A 75 1.12 -9.65 4.47
N THR A 76 1.94 -8.82 3.82
CA THR A 76 3.37 -9.12 3.58
C THR A 76 4.15 -9.21 4.89
N ILE A 77 3.96 -8.25 5.80
CA ILE A 77 4.65 -8.23 7.11
C ILE A 77 4.26 -9.45 7.95
N ILE A 78 2.96 -9.69 8.12
CA ILE A 78 2.44 -10.82 8.90
C ILE A 78 2.91 -12.13 8.28
N LEU A 79 2.81 -12.29 6.96
CA LEU A 79 3.25 -13.50 6.28
C LEU A 79 4.75 -13.75 6.48
N THR A 80 5.58 -12.70 6.44
CA THR A 80 7.02 -12.81 6.67
C THR A 80 7.32 -13.36 8.06
N VAL A 81 6.69 -12.79 9.10
CA VAL A 81 6.88 -13.23 10.50
C VAL A 81 6.35 -14.65 10.71
N VAL A 82 5.16 -14.97 10.20
CA VAL A 82 4.53 -16.29 10.34
C VAL A 82 5.37 -17.36 9.68
N VAL A 83 5.80 -17.14 8.43
CA VAL A 83 6.64 -18.09 7.69
C VAL A 83 7.98 -18.29 8.42
N ALA A 84 8.60 -17.21 8.89
CA ALA A 84 9.85 -17.30 9.64
C ALA A 84 9.73 -18.09 10.93
N TYR A 85 8.64 -17.87 11.66
CA TYR A 85 8.35 -18.61 12.89
C TYR A 85 8.10 -20.10 12.61
N VAL A 86 7.31 -20.43 11.59
CA VAL A 86 7.07 -21.82 11.19
C VAL A 86 8.37 -22.50 10.77
N LEU A 87 9.21 -21.83 9.97
CA LEU A 87 10.50 -22.38 9.55
C LEU A 87 11.49 -22.53 10.72
N ALA A 88 11.44 -21.64 11.72
CA ALA A 88 12.24 -21.79 12.93
C ALA A 88 11.81 -23.01 13.75
N TRP A 89 10.50 -23.28 13.82
CA TRP A 89 9.97 -24.51 14.41
C TRP A 89 10.42 -25.76 13.65
N VAL A 90 10.39 -25.73 12.32
CA VAL A 90 10.91 -26.85 11.50
C VAL A 90 12.39 -27.10 11.81
N ALA A 91 13.20 -26.04 11.84
CA ALA A 91 14.61 -26.15 12.22
C ALA A 91 14.81 -26.72 13.63
N ARG A 92 13.94 -26.34 14.59
CA ARG A 92 13.99 -26.84 15.96
C ARG A 92 13.65 -28.32 16.06
N LEU A 93 12.67 -28.78 15.30
CA LEU A 93 12.21 -30.18 15.26
C LEU A 93 13.20 -31.10 14.53
N MET A 94 13.93 -30.59 13.55
CA MET A 94 15.01 -31.33 12.89
C MET A 94 16.18 -31.60 13.84
N GLY A 95 16.36 -30.79 14.88
CA GLY A 95 17.44 -30.92 15.85
C GLY A 95 18.82 -30.64 15.26
N GLY A 96 19.86 -30.90 16.05
CA GLY A 96 21.24 -30.77 15.61
C GLY A 96 22.21 -30.37 16.72
N PRO A 97 23.52 -30.46 16.42
CA PRO A 97 24.57 -30.36 17.43
C PRO A 97 24.62 -29.00 18.13
N ALA A 98 24.19 -27.91 17.47
CA ALA A 98 24.18 -26.58 18.07
C ALA A 98 23.13 -26.44 19.18
N CYS A 99 22.01 -27.17 19.08
CA CYS A 99 21.01 -27.22 20.14
C CYS A 99 21.42 -28.16 21.28
N ASP A 100 22.11 -29.25 20.97
CA ASP A 100 22.59 -30.21 21.98
C ASP A 100 23.74 -29.64 22.82
N ALA A 101 24.61 -28.82 22.22
CA ALA A 101 25.68 -28.08 22.89
C ALA A 101 25.19 -26.84 23.68
N GLY A 102 23.90 -26.47 23.53
CA GLY A 102 23.33 -25.27 24.17
C GLY A 102 23.73 -23.94 23.53
N GLU A 103 24.36 -23.96 22.35
CA GLU A 103 24.83 -22.77 21.64
C GLU A 103 23.69 -22.04 20.89
N ALA A 104 22.64 -22.77 20.47
CA ALA A 104 21.50 -22.20 19.77
C ALA A 104 20.17 -22.76 20.30
N VAL A 105 19.13 -21.91 20.40
CA VAL A 105 17.81 -22.31 20.91
C VAL A 105 16.87 -22.79 19.81
N TRP A 106 16.95 -22.20 18.61
CA TRP A 106 16.02 -22.43 17.50
C TRP A 106 16.68 -23.04 16.26
N LEU A 107 17.79 -22.45 15.80
CA LEU A 107 18.51 -22.91 14.61
C LEU A 107 19.57 -23.93 15.00
N CYS A 108 19.16 -25.20 15.08
CA CYS A 108 19.95 -26.28 15.68
C CYS A 108 21.09 -26.85 14.83
N SER A 109 21.22 -26.45 13.56
CA SER A 109 22.23 -26.99 12.65
C SER A 109 22.77 -25.91 11.71
N ARG A 110 24.00 -26.11 11.22
CA ARG A 110 24.63 -25.20 10.24
C ARG A 110 23.81 -25.09 8.96
N SER A 111 23.22 -26.20 8.49
CA SER A 111 22.33 -26.17 7.34
C SER A 111 21.10 -25.30 7.60
N ALA A 112 20.48 -25.38 8.79
CA ALA A 112 19.36 -24.52 9.18
C ALA A 112 19.74 -23.04 9.21
N GLN A 113 20.93 -22.71 9.71
CA GLN A 113 21.43 -21.33 9.71
C GLN A 113 21.65 -20.77 8.29
N ILE A 114 21.86 -21.61 7.29
CA ILE A 114 22.02 -21.20 5.88
C ILE A 114 20.68 -21.04 5.18
N TRP A 115 19.83 -22.07 5.19
CA TRP A 115 18.60 -22.03 4.39
C TRP A 115 17.53 -21.12 5.01
N TRP A 116 17.49 -20.99 6.34
CA TRP A 116 16.44 -20.23 7.03
C TRP A 116 16.47 -18.72 6.70
N PRO A 117 17.62 -18.01 6.76
CA PRO A 117 17.68 -16.61 6.34
C PRO A 117 17.30 -16.40 4.88
N ILE A 118 17.71 -17.32 4.00
CA ILE A 118 17.40 -17.26 2.57
C ILE A 118 15.90 -17.41 2.36
N ALA A 119 15.29 -18.48 2.88
CA ALA A 119 13.88 -18.79 2.70
C ALA A 119 12.97 -17.70 3.27
N THR A 120 13.29 -17.17 4.45
CA THR A 120 12.49 -16.11 5.09
C THR A 120 12.62 -14.76 4.38
N SER A 121 13.80 -14.45 3.80
CA SER A 121 14.03 -13.21 3.06
C SER A 121 13.33 -13.17 1.69
N LEU A 122 12.97 -14.32 1.12
CA LEU A 122 12.23 -14.37 -0.15
C LEU A 122 10.85 -13.73 -0.04
N ILE A 123 10.19 -13.83 1.12
CA ILE A 123 8.85 -13.30 1.34
C ILE A 123 8.80 -11.76 1.22
N PRO A 124 9.58 -10.98 2.01
CA PRO A 124 9.57 -9.52 1.89
C PRO A 124 10.09 -9.05 0.52
N ALA A 125 11.06 -9.75 -0.08
CA ALA A 125 11.53 -9.45 -1.43
C ALA A 125 10.42 -9.61 -2.48
N ALA A 126 9.70 -10.75 -2.45
CA ALA A 126 8.55 -10.98 -3.32
C ALA A 126 7.42 -9.98 -3.04
N GLY A 127 7.22 -9.59 -1.79
CA GLY A 127 6.25 -8.56 -1.40
C GLY A 127 6.51 -7.19 -2.02
N ILE A 128 7.78 -6.75 -2.05
CA ILE A 128 8.20 -5.51 -2.72
C ILE A 128 8.02 -5.62 -4.23
N ILE A 129 8.48 -6.70 -4.85
CA ILE A 129 8.36 -6.92 -6.30
C ILE A 129 6.88 -6.94 -6.71
N GLY A 130 6.05 -7.68 -5.99
CA GLY A 130 4.61 -7.74 -6.21
C GLY A 130 3.95 -6.37 -6.03
N CYS A 131 4.35 -5.60 -5.00
CA CYS A 131 3.87 -4.23 -4.80
C CYS A 131 4.21 -3.33 -6.01
N ALA A 132 5.44 -3.41 -6.53
CA ALA A 132 5.86 -2.63 -7.70
C ALA A 132 5.05 -3.01 -8.96
N ILE A 133 4.85 -4.30 -9.21
CA ILE A 133 4.06 -4.79 -10.34
C ILE A 133 2.61 -4.32 -10.23
N ILE A 134 1.98 -4.49 -9.06
CA ILE A 134 0.58 -4.07 -8.87
C ILE A 134 0.45 -2.55 -9.01
N MET A 135 1.39 -1.78 -8.46
CA MET A 135 1.39 -0.33 -8.59
C MET A 135 1.42 0.12 -10.07
N VAL A 136 2.30 -0.46 -10.89
CA VAL A 136 2.36 -0.16 -12.34
C VAL A 136 1.05 -0.55 -13.04
N ARG A 137 0.46 -1.70 -12.68
CA ARG A 137 -0.84 -2.12 -13.23
C ARG A 137 -1.94 -1.13 -12.86
N LYS A 138 -1.98 -0.65 -11.61
CA LYS A 138 -2.97 0.33 -11.13
C LYS A 138 -2.81 1.69 -11.82
N LEU A 139 -1.57 2.11 -12.07
CA LEU A 139 -1.26 3.33 -12.82
C LEU A 139 -1.74 3.25 -14.28
N ASN A 140 -1.55 2.09 -14.92
CA ASN A 140 -1.99 1.87 -16.29
C ASN A 140 -3.50 1.65 -16.42
N SER A 141 -4.18 1.20 -15.35
CA SER A 141 -5.63 1.10 -15.30
C SER A 141 -6.33 2.39 -14.81
N PHE A 142 -5.61 3.51 -14.71
CA PHE A 142 -6.13 4.80 -14.26
C PHE A 142 -6.82 4.76 -12.88
N THR A 143 -6.41 3.83 -12.01
CA THR A 143 -6.93 3.69 -10.64
C THR A 143 -5.97 4.32 -9.63
N ARG A 144 -6.49 4.71 -8.44
CA ARG A 144 -5.69 5.31 -7.37
C ARG A 144 -4.45 4.47 -7.02
N TRP A 145 -3.28 4.97 -7.42
CA TRP A 145 -1.97 4.31 -7.33
C TRP A 145 -1.13 4.79 -6.14
N ARG A 146 -1.36 6.02 -5.64
CA ARG A 146 -0.57 6.64 -4.57
C ARG A 146 -0.48 5.81 -3.28
N PRO A 147 -1.56 5.15 -2.80
CA PRO A 147 -1.46 4.27 -1.63
C PRO A 147 -0.44 3.14 -1.83
N TRP A 148 -0.34 2.59 -3.04
CA TRP A 148 0.65 1.56 -3.35
C TRP A 148 2.08 2.09 -3.31
N MET A 149 2.31 3.35 -3.72
CA MET A 149 3.61 3.99 -3.58
C MET A 149 3.99 4.17 -2.10
N GLY A 150 3.04 4.59 -1.26
CA GLY A 150 3.26 4.67 0.19
C GLY A 150 3.59 3.31 0.79
N VAL A 151 2.85 2.26 0.44
CA VAL A 151 3.10 0.89 0.88
C VAL A 151 4.47 0.38 0.43
N PHE A 152 4.85 0.64 -0.83
CA PHE A 152 6.17 0.31 -1.36
C PHE A 152 7.30 0.92 -0.52
N TRP A 153 7.17 2.19 -0.16
CA TRP A 153 8.15 2.90 0.68
C TRP A 153 8.20 2.41 2.13
N VAL A 154 7.13 1.78 2.64
CA VAL A 154 7.15 1.14 3.96
C VAL A 154 7.74 -0.28 3.89
N LEU A 155 7.46 -1.01 2.80
CA LEU A 155 7.97 -2.37 2.62
C LEU A 155 9.47 -2.42 2.38
N ILE A 156 10.06 -1.44 1.70
CA ILE A 156 11.53 -1.35 1.51
C ILE A 156 12.29 -1.37 2.84
N PRO A 157 12.10 -0.42 3.77
CA PRO A 157 12.84 -0.41 5.03
C PRO A 157 12.50 -1.62 5.89
N PHE A 158 11.27 -2.14 5.83
CA PHE A 158 10.91 -3.40 6.47
C PHE A 158 11.77 -4.57 5.94
N ALA A 159 11.87 -4.73 4.62
CA ALA A 159 12.68 -5.79 4.02
C ALA A 159 14.17 -5.61 4.31
N MET A 160 14.68 -4.36 4.26
CA MET A 160 16.06 -4.06 4.63
C MET A 160 16.34 -4.45 6.08
N MET A 161 15.49 -4.04 7.02
CA MET A 161 15.62 -4.39 8.43
C MET A 161 15.57 -5.92 8.63
N TRP A 162 14.65 -6.60 7.96
CA TRP A 162 14.53 -8.06 8.01
C TRP A 162 15.78 -8.77 7.48
N MET A 163 16.29 -8.35 6.33
CA MET A 163 17.50 -8.93 5.74
C MET A 163 18.72 -8.62 6.60
N LEU A 164 18.89 -7.40 7.12
CA LEU A 164 20.00 -7.05 8.01
C LEU A 164 20.04 -7.95 9.25
N GLN A 165 18.89 -8.27 9.83
CA GLN A 165 18.82 -9.14 11.01
C GLN A 165 19.09 -10.61 10.68
N THR A 166 18.56 -11.11 9.57
CA THR A 166 18.66 -12.54 9.22
C THR A 166 19.95 -12.89 8.49
N TRP A 167 20.50 -11.99 7.67
CA TRP A 167 21.73 -12.23 6.91
C TRP A 167 22.98 -12.25 7.78
N GLN A 168 22.97 -11.62 8.95
CA GLN A 168 24.05 -11.79 9.93
C GLN A 168 24.25 -13.26 10.29
N ILE A 169 23.15 -14.01 10.46
CA ILE A 169 23.18 -15.46 10.73
C ILE A 169 23.78 -16.21 9.55
N LEU A 170 23.37 -15.85 8.33
CA LEU A 170 23.87 -16.47 7.10
C LEU A 170 25.37 -16.25 6.91
N VAL A 171 25.85 -15.02 7.11
CA VAL A 171 27.26 -14.66 6.95
C VAL A 171 28.12 -15.44 7.93
N LEU A 172 27.74 -15.49 9.21
CA LEU A 172 28.45 -16.27 10.23
C LEU A 172 28.50 -17.76 9.86
N ALA A 173 27.37 -18.33 9.46
CA ALA A 173 27.29 -19.74 9.07
C ALA A 173 28.12 -20.09 7.81
N LEU A 174 28.46 -19.10 6.97
CA LEU A 174 29.31 -19.29 5.80
C LEU A 174 30.79 -19.03 6.09
N SER A 175 31.12 -18.25 7.13
CA SER A 175 32.51 -17.95 7.51
C SER A 175 33.14 -18.98 8.43
N ASP A 176 32.33 -19.77 9.15
CA ASP A 176 32.76 -20.91 9.97
C ASP A 176 33.02 -22.18 9.14
#